data_AF-A0A816HL93-F1
#
_entry.id   AF-A0A816HL93-F1
#
_cell.length_a   1.000
_cell.length_b   1.000
_cell.length_c   1.000
_cell.angle_alpha   90.00
_cell.angle_beta   90.00
_cell.angle_gamma   90.00
#
_symmetry.space_group_name_H-M   'P 1'
#
loop_
_entity.id
_entity.type
_entity.pdbx_description
1 polymer ?
#
loop_
_entity_poly.entity_id
_entity_poly.type
_entity_poly.pdbx_seq_one_letter_code
_entity_poly.pdbx_strand_id
1 'polypeptide(L)'
;LYGACSSSTPDCFFLPITNCSIPSKVDGNQTIKINANTGHWPKPILPPIFQNRTFNWYRAQLLFYLMRYKPETLAHVQNTIALYFKSPSIDFHHPYIAVYVRRSDKVRSREMSQAYTLKQYFDLFDADARRANISIIYINSEDEQVFNEFAQINKEKQDYYKLLNIPVQRNVVFGSLIHMKSEQRRKIILEFLSDLFIEANADLHVGTLTSNWCRLVDEMRLVLGKTIPFYTPENKLLMDWRRRK
;
A
#
# COMPACT_ATOMS: atom_id res chain seq x y z
N LEU A 1 2.41 -28.82 -11.65
CA LEU A 1 3.12 -28.72 -10.35
C LEU A 1 2.45 -27.65 -9.51
N TYR A 2 1.27 -27.95 -8.94
CA TYR A 2 0.60 -27.07 -7.97
C TYR A 2 0.73 -27.74 -6.60
N GLY A 3 1.89 -27.60 -5.98
CA GLY A 3 2.06 -27.97 -4.59
C GLY A 3 1.19 -27.06 -3.73
N ALA A 4 0.48 -27.62 -2.74
CA ALA A 4 -0.27 -26.86 -1.77
C ALA A 4 0.66 -25.80 -1.14
N CYS A 5 0.35 -24.53 -1.37
CA CYS A 5 1.21 -23.43 -0.96
C CYS A 5 1.05 -23.18 0.54
N SER A 6 1.81 -23.93 1.33
CA SER A 6 1.83 -23.87 2.78
C SER A 6 2.81 -22.82 3.33
N SER A 7 3.36 -21.92 2.49
CA SER A 7 4.40 -20.96 2.89
C SER A 7 4.00 -19.50 2.62
N SER A 8 4.66 -18.58 3.31
CA SER A 8 4.54 -17.12 3.11
C SER A 8 5.44 -16.62 1.96
N THR A 9 5.76 -17.48 0.99
CA THR A 9 6.65 -17.11 -0.12
C THR A 9 5.88 -16.29 -1.16
N PRO A 10 6.53 -15.32 -1.85
CA PRO A 10 5.87 -14.52 -2.89
C PRO A 10 5.20 -15.38 -3.98
N ASP A 11 5.83 -16.50 -4.35
CA ASP A 11 5.30 -17.46 -5.33
C ASP A 11 3.97 -18.11 -4.92
N CYS A 12 3.50 -17.92 -3.68
CA CYS A 12 2.17 -18.36 -3.24
C CYS A 12 1.03 -17.39 -3.55
N PHE A 13 1.36 -16.16 -3.97
CA PHE A 13 0.39 -15.07 -4.17
C PHE A 13 0.53 -14.41 -5.54
N PHE A 14 1.74 -14.41 -6.08
CA PHE A 14 2.08 -13.78 -7.34
C PHE A 14 2.43 -14.81 -8.42
N LEU A 15 2.22 -14.44 -9.68
CA LEU A 15 2.74 -15.19 -10.81
C LEU A 15 4.27 -15.24 -10.73
N PRO A 16 4.88 -16.34 -11.21
CA PRO A 16 6.33 -16.47 -11.17
C PRO A 16 7.00 -15.32 -11.95
N ILE A 17 8.14 -14.88 -11.44
CA ILE A 17 8.97 -13.84 -12.09
C ILE A 17 9.41 -14.30 -13.48
N THR A 18 9.59 -15.61 -13.67
CA THR A 18 9.93 -16.20 -14.97
C THR A 18 9.32 -17.59 -15.11
N ASN A 19 9.03 -18.00 -16.35
CA ASN A 19 8.68 -19.38 -16.69
C ASN A 19 9.92 -20.25 -16.97
N CYS A 20 11.12 -19.69 -16.88
CA CYS A 20 12.36 -20.45 -16.99
C CYS A 20 12.55 -21.35 -15.78
N SER A 21 13.09 -22.55 -16.01
CA SER A 21 13.56 -23.45 -14.96
C SER A 21 14.76 -22.83 -14.22
N ILE A 22 14.56 -22.37 -12.99
CA ILE A 22 15.64 -21.92 -12.09
C ILE A 22 16.19 -23.14 -11.32
N PRO A 23 17.51 -23.27 -11.11
CA PRO A 23 18.54 -22.30 -11.48
C PRO A 23 19.10 -22.55 -12.87
N SER A 24 19.04 -21.52 -13.71
CA SER A 24 19.86 -21.41 -14.91
C SER A 24 21.32 -21.39 -14.44
N LYS A 25 22.00 -22.51 -14.61
CA LYS A 25 23.45 -22.62 -14.40
C LYS A 25 24.13 -21.74 -15.44
N VAL A 26 25.04 -20.88 -15.01
CA VAL A 26 25.91 -20.09 -15.88
C VAL A 26 27.33 -20.60 -15.64
N ASP A 27 28.11 -20.82 -16.71
CA ASP A 27 29.50 -21.29 -16.69
C ASP A 27 29.78 -22.51 -15.79
N GLY A 28 29.46 -23.70 -16.30
CA GLY A 28 29.96 -24.94 -15.69
C GLY A 28 29.39 -25.22 -14.29
N ASN A 29 28.06 -25.17 -14.15
CA ASN A 29 27.32 -25.60 -12.95
C ASN A 29 27.25 -24.57 -11.80
N GLN A 30 27.67 -23.31 -12.00
CA GLN A 30 27.60 -22.30 -10.95
C GLN A 30 26.22 -21.63 -10.86
N THR A 31 25.71 -21.51 -9.64
CA THR A 31 24.54 -20.68 -9.32
C THR A 31 25.03 -19.27 -9.03
N ILE A 32 24.69 -18.30 -9.88
CA ILE A 32 24.96 -16.89 -9.60
C ILE A 32 23.98 -16.43 -8.52
N LYS A 33 24.50 -16.12 -7.33
CA LYS A 33 23.74 -15.41 -6.30
C LYS A 33 23.94 -13.91 -6.49
N ILE A 34 22.92 -13.22 -6.98
CA ILE A 34 22.91 -11.76 -7.05
C ILE A 34 22.55 -11.23 -5.66
N ASN A 35 23.54 -10.73 -4.93
CA ASN A 35 23.30 -10.00 -3.70
C ASN A 35 23.14 -8.51 -4.04
N ALA A 36 22.05 -7.89 -3.56
CA ALA A 36 21.89 -6.45 -3.67
C ALA A 36 22.91 -5.75 -2.77
N ASN A 37 24.05 -5.32 -3.34
CA ASN A 37 24.98 -4.43 -2.65
C ASN A 37 24.45 -2.99 -2.73
N THR A 38 23.63 -2.60 -1.76
CA THR A 38 23.02 -1.28 -1.68
C THR A 38 24.04 -0.15 -1.43
N GLY A 39 25.28 -0.47 -1.04
CA GLY A 39 26.34 0.50 -0.79
C GLY A 39 27.05 1.02 -2.05
N HIS A 40 26.89 0.37 -3.21
CA HIS A 40 27.58 0.75 -4.45
C HIS A 40 26.86 1.82 -5.28
N TRP A 41 25.58 2.06 -5.01
CA TRP A 41 24.78 2.98 -5.82
C TRP A 41 24.20 4.10 -4.93
N PRO A 42 24.97 5.17 -4.65
CA PRO A 42 24.50 6.27 -3.80
C PRO A 42 23.40 7.10 -4.44
N LYS A 43 23.15 6.91 -5.75
CA LYS A 43 22.11 7.57 -6.52
C LYS A 43 21.26 6.54 -7.28
N PRO A 44 19.96 6.81 -7.46
CA PRO A 44 19.12 6.00 -8.33
C PRO A 44 19.72 5.91 -9.75
N ILE A 45 19.86 4.70 -10.28
CA ILE A 45 20.27 4.49 -11.66
C ILE A 45 19.01 4.63 -12.53
N LEU A 46 18.98 5.65 -13.38
CA LEU A 46 17.91 5.84 -14.35
C LEU A 46 18.40 5.33 -15.72
N PRO A 47 17.74 4.32 -16.32
CA PRO A 47 18.09 3.88 -17.65
C PRO A 47 17.95 5.04 -18.66
N PRO A 48 18.91 5.24 -19.59
CA PRO A 48 18.89 6.37 -20.54
C PRO A 48 17.61 6.45 -21.39
N ILE A 49 16.98 5.31 -21.69
CA ILE A 49 15.72 5.26 -22.45
C ILE A 49 14.54 5.91 -21.71
N PHE A 50 14.65 6.12 -20.39
CA PHE A 50 13.62 6.72 -19.54
C PHE A 50 13.97 8.11 -19.03
N GLN A 51 14.85 8.85 -19.73
CA GLN A 51 15.25 10.22 -19.35
C GLN A 51 14.08 11.19 -19.16
N ASN A 52 12.98 11.01 -19.91
CA ASN A 52 11.77 11.84 -19.80
C ASN A 52 10.79 11.36 -18.72
N ARG A 53 11.18 10.39 -17.90
CA ARG A 53 10.36 9.82 -16.82
C ARG A 53 11.08 9.96 -15.49
N THR A 54 10.31 10.02 -14.42
CA THR A 54 10.88 10.05 -13.07
C THR A 54 11.43 8.67 -12.70
N PHE A 55 12.40 8.62 -11.80
CA PHE A 55 12.88 7.35 -11.24
C PHE A 55 11.74 6.53 -10.60
N ASN A 56 10.78 7.21 -9.95
CA ASN A 56 9.60 6.56 -9.37
C ASN A 56 8.74 5.88 -10.43
N TRP A 57 8.54 6.51 -11.60
CA TRP A 57 7.81 5.88 -12.70
C TRP A 57 8.49 4.59 -13.17
N TYR A 58 9.82 4.62 -13.32
CA TYR A 58 10.60 3.43 -13.71
C TYR A 58 10.50 2.31 -12.66
N ARG A 59 10.68 2.65 -11.37
CA ARG A 59 10.57 1.70 -10.25
C ARG A 59 9.17 1.07 -10.19
N ALA A 60 8.13 1.85 -10.46
CA ALA A 60 6.75 1.40 -10.49
C ALA A 60 6.50 0.33 -11.57
N GLN A 61 7.16 0.39 -12.73
CA GLN A 61 7.05 -0.65 -13.77
C GLN A 61 7.55 -2.02 -13.28
N LEU A 62 8.65 -2.04 -12.53
CA LEU A 62 9.18 -3.27 -11.93
C LEU A 62 8.24 -3.83 -10.87
N LEU A 63 7.70 -2.97 -10.02
CA LEU A 63 6.71 -3.37 -9.02
C LEU A 63 5.45 -3.95 -9.67
N PHE A 64 4.93 -3.32 -10.71
CA PHE A 64 3.79 -3.85 -11.46
C PHE A 64 4.03 -5.27 -11.97
N TYR A 65 5.23 -5.54 -12.50
CA TYR A 65 5.58 -6.88 -12.97
C TYR A 65 5.65 -7.91 -11.82
N LEU A 66 6.19 -7.52 -10.66
CA LEU A 66 6.30 -8.38 -9.48
C LEU A 66 4.94 -8.64 -8.82
N MET A 67 4.03 -7.66 -8.88
CA MET A 67 2.75 -7.68 -8.18
C MET A 67 1.61 -8.31 -8.98
N ARG A 68 1.91 -9.06 -10.05
CA ARG A 68 0.91 -9.79 -10.83
C ARG A 68 0.30 -10.92 -9.99
N TYR A 69 -0.90 -10.70 -9.46
CA TYR A 69 -1.60 -11.70 -8.66
C TYR A 69 -1.80 -13.01 -9.44
N LYS A 70 -1.72 -14.12 -8.72
CA LYS A 70 -2.29 -15.38 -9.22
C LYS A 70 -3.81 -15.27 -9.30
N PRO A 71 -4.46 -16.04 -10.20
CA PRO A 71 -5.92 -16.03 -10.31
C PRO A 71 -6.64 -16.28 -8.98
N GLU A 72 -6.16 -17.22 -8.16
CA GLU A 72 -6.74 -17.53 -6.85
C GLU A 72 -6.58 -16.38 -5.83
N THR A 73 -5.48 -15.63 -5.90
CA THR A 73 -5.24 -14.47 -5.04
C THR A 73 -6.12 -13.31 -5.45
N LEU A 74 -6.23 -13.04 -6.76
CA LEU A 74 -7.13 -12.02 -7.27
C LEU A 74 -8.59 -12.34 -6.92
N ALA A 75 -9.02 -13.59 -7.12
CA ALA A 75 -10.36 -14.04 -6.76
C ALA A 75 -10.62 -13.87 -5.25
N HIS A 76 -9.64 -14.19 -4.40
CA HIS A 76 -9.77 -13.94 -2.96
C HIS A 76 -9.97 -12.45 -2.64
N VAL A 77 -9.15 -11.57 -3.21
CA VAL A 77 -9.26 -10.11 -3.03
C VAL A 77 -10.64 -9.60 -3.47
N GLN A 78 -11.10 -10.03 -4.65
CA GLN A 78 -12.42 -9.64 -5.18
C GLN A 78 -13.56 -10.14 -4.29
N ASN A 79 -13.48 -11.38 -3.81
CA ASN A 79 -14.47 -11.95 -2.89
C ASN A 79 -14.50 -11.22 -1.54
N THR A 80 -13.34 -10.83 -1.01
CA THR A 80 -13.22 -10.03 0.21
C THR A 80 -13.92 -8.68 0.04
N ILE A 81 -13.67 -7.99 -1.07
CA ILE A 81 -14.35 -6.73 -1.40
C ILE A 81 -15.86 -6.95 -1.51
N ALA A 82 -16.28 -7.99 -2.24
CA ALA A 82 -17.70 -8.30 -2.41
C ALA A 82 -18.44 -8.57 -1.10
N LEU A 83 -17.80 -9.31 -0.20
CA LEU A 83 -18.34 -9.65 1.10
C LEU A 83 -18.52 -8.40 1.96
N TYR A 84 -17.49 -7.57 2.10
CA TYR A 84 -17.50 -6.48 3.09
C TYR A 84 -18.12 -5.19 2.56
N PHE A 85 -18.00 -4.91 1.26
CA PHE A 85 -18.52 -3.68 0.69
C PHE A 85 -19.94 -3.86 0.14
N LYS A 86 -20.46 -5.10 0.16
CA LYS A 86 -21.79 -5.50 -0.32
C LYS A 86 -22.00 -5.12 -1.79
N SER A 87 -20.95 -5.28 -2.59
CA SER A 87 -20.90 -4.88 -4.00
C SER A 87 -19.89 -5.73 -4.76
N PRO A 88 -20.15 -6.19 -6.00
CA PRO A 88 -19.27 -7.13 -6.69
C PRO A 88 -17.87 -6.59 -7.04
N SER A 89 -17.65 -5.27 -7.00
CA SER A 89 -16.34 -4.65 -7.21
C SER A 89 -16.18 -3.39 -6.37
N ILE A 90 -14.92 -3.00 -6.16
CA ILE A 90 -14.57 -1.70 -5.61
C ILE A 90 -15.05 -0.55 -6.51
N ASP A 91 -15.24 -0.81 -7.81
CA ASP A 91 -15.57 0.22 -8.79
C ASP A 91 -16.92 0.91 -8.51
N PHE A 92 -17.84 0.20 -7.85
CA PHE A 92 -19.15 0.72 -7.46
C PHE A 92 -19.08 1.75 -6.32
N HIS A 93 -17.91 1.92 -5.72
CA HIS A 93 -17.69 2.87 -4.64
C HIS A 93 -16.92 4.11 -5.09
N HIS A 94 -16.64 4.26 -6.39
CA HIS A 94 -16.08 5.50 -6.91
C HIS A 94 -17.09 6.66 -6.86
N PRO A 95 -16.64 7.89 -6.57
CA PRO A 95 -15.30 8.21 -6.10
C PRO A 95 -15.12 7.91 -4.60
N TYR A 96 -13.91 7.48 -4.20
CA TYR A 96 -13.54 7.33 -2.78
C TYR A 96 -12.09 7.72 -2.49
N ILE A 97 -11.86 8.00 -1.20
CA ILE A 97 -10.55 8.37 -0.65
C ILE A 97 -10.02 7.22 0.18
N ALA A 98 -8.82 6.76 -0.12
CA ALA A 98 -8.10 5.82 0.73
C ALA A 98 -7.19 6.57 1.71
N VAL A 99 -7.28 6.24 3.00
CA VAL A 99 -6.45 6.82 4.06
C VAL A 99 -5.69 5.70 4.75
N TYR A 100 -4.36 5.73 4.68
CA TYR A 100 -3.50 4.83 5.45
C TYR A 100 -2.84 5.56 6.62
N VAL A 101 -3.03 5.01 7.83
CA VAL A 101 -2.45 5.56 9.05
C VAL A 101 -1.42 4.59 9.62
N ARG A 102 -0.14 4.99 9.60
CA ARG A 102 0.97 4.27 10.24
C ARG A 102 1.18 4.74 11.68
N ARG A 103 1.08 3.84 12.66
CA ARG A 103 1.20 4.12 14.11
C ARG A 103 1.94 3.08 14.94
N SER A 104 2.21 1.88 14.42
CA SER A 104 2.82 0.79 15.20
C SER A 104 4.28 1.05 15.62
N ASP A 105 5.03 -0.03 15.90
CA ASP A 105 6.48 -0.11 16.15
C ASP A 105 7.38 1.00 15.57
N LYS A 106 7.05 1.57 14.40
CA LYS A 106 7.74 2.73 13.80
C LYS A 106 7.66 4.04 14.57
N VAL A 107 6.67 4.24 15.44
CA VAL A 107 6.56 5.43 16.31
C VAL A 107 7.46 5.29 17.55
N ARG A 108 7.75 4.06 17.97
CA ARG A 108 8.67 3.76 19.07
C ARG A 108 10.12 3.60 18.61
N SER A 109 10.35 3.31 17.32
CA SER A 109 11.67 3.31 16.70
C SER A 109 11.99 4.69 16.12
N ARG A 110 13.28 5.04 15.99
CA ARG A 110 13.73 6.33 15.40
C ARG A 110 13.44 6.49 13.90
N GLU A 111 12.69 5.57 13.29
CA GLU A 111 12.43 5.53 11.83
C GLU A 111 11.26 6.43 11.39
N MET A 112 10.29 6.70 12.27
CA MET A 112 9.32 7.77 12.07
C MET A 112 9.39 8.72 13.26
N SER A 113 9.91 9.91 13.04
CA SER A 113 10.03 10.94 14.09
C SER A 113 8.68 11.49 14.56
N GLN A 114 7.58 11.16 13.87
CA GLN A 114 6.26 11.72 14.15
C GLN A 114 5.14 10.74 13.82
N ALA A 115 4.30 10.45 14.82
CA ALA A 115 2.97 9.90 14.59
C ALA A 115 2.00 11.04 14.27
N TYR A 116 1.25 10.92 13.17
CA TYR A 116 0.19 11.87 12.83
C TYR A 116 -1.16 11.36 13.32
N THR A 117 -1.99 12.27 13.84
CA THR A 117 -3.38 11.94 14.22
C THR A 117 -4.23 11.71 12.98
N LEU A 118 -5.33 10.94 13.07
CA LEU A 118 -6.22 10.77 11.91
C LEU A 118 -6.74 12.12 11.41
N LYS A 119 -7.02 13.04 12.34
CA LYS A 119 -7.46 14.40 12.02
C LYS A 119 -6.48 15.15 11.13
N GLN A 120 -5.17 15.02 11.36
CA GLN A 120 -4.16 15.68 10.53
C GLN A 120 -4.21 15.19 9.08
N TYR A 121 -4.53 13.92 8.83
CA TYR A 121 -4.75 13.43 7.47
C TYR A 121 -6.03 13.99 6.85
N PHE A 122 -7.14 14.02 7.61
CA PHE A 122 -8.41 14.60 7.14
C PHE A 122 -8.27 16.09 6.77
N ASP A 123 -7.54 16.86 7.56
CA ASP A 123 -7.28 18.27 7.30
C ASP A 123 -6.51 18.53 5.98
N LEU A 124 -5.93 17.49 5.34
CA LEU A 124 -5.25 17.61 4.04
C LEU A 124 -6.22 17.59 2.85
N PHE A 125 -7.33 16.87 2.96
CA PHE A 125 -8.21 16.59 1.82
C PHE A 125 -9.68 17.02 2.03
N ASP A 126 -10.12 17.30 3.25
CA ASP A 126 -11.55 17.52 3.57
C ASP A 126 -12.21 18.62 2.71
N ALA A 127 -11.49 19.72 2.48
CA ALA A 127 -11.99 20.80 1.63
C ALA A 127 -12.17 20.36 0.16
N ASP A 128 -11.19 19.61 -0.37
CA ASP A 128 -11.22 19.12 -1.74
C ASP A 128 -12.25 18.01 -1.92
N ALA A 129 -12.40 17.12 -0.94
CA ALA A 129 -13.43 16.09 -0.90
C ALA A 129 -14.83 16.68 -0.91
N ARG A 130 -15.10 17.69 -0.08
CA ARG A 130 -16.40 18.39 -0.07
C ARG A 130 -16.67 19.09 -1.40
N ARG A 131 -15.68 19.77 -1.97
CA ARG A 131 -15.82 20.45 -3.27
C ARG A 131 -16.11 19.45 -4.40
N ALA A 132 -15.50 18.27 -4.35
CA ALA A 132 -15.68 17.20 -5.33
C ALA A 132 -16.84 16.23 -4.98
N ASN A 133 -17.57 16.48 -3.89
CA ASN A 133 -18.62 15.62 -3.37
C ASN A 133 -18.20 14.14 -3.15
N ILE A 134 -17.00 13.91 -2.64
CA ILE A 134 -16.48 12.58 -2.32
C ILE A 134 -16.75 12.28 -0.85
N SER A 135 -17.76 11.44 -0.58
CA SER A 135 -18.19 11.08 0.77
C SER A 135 -17.70 9.69 1.22
N ILE A 136 -17.19 8.87 0.31
CA ILE A 136 -16.75 7.51 0.65
C ILE A 136 -15.28 7.55 1.07
N ILE A 137 -14.97 7.02 2.25
CA ILE A 137 -13.61 6.88 2.77
C ILE A 137 -13.34 5.42 3.06
N TYR A 138 -12.21 4.92 2.58
CA TYR A 138 -11.62 3.67 3.04
C TYR A 138 -10.46 3.95 3.98
N ILE A 139 -10.47 3.35 5.18
CA ILE A 139 -9.38 3.49 6.16
C ILE A 139 -8.66 2.16 6.34
N ASN A 140 -7.34 2.21 6.17
CA ASN A 140 -6.41 1.16 6.56
C ASN A 140 -5.47 1.65 7.67
N SER A 141 -5.30 0.83 8.69
CA SER A 141 -4.42 1.10 9.82
C SER A 141 -4.15 -0.20 10.56
N GLU A 142 -2.91 -0.40 10.99
CA GLU A 142 -2.59 -1.46 11.94
C GLU A 142 -3.02 -1.15 13.38
N ASP A 143 -3.39 0.09 13.69
CA ASP A 143 -3.91 0.54 14.99
C ASP A 143 -5.44 0.65 14.95
N GLU A 144 -6.11 -0.09 15.83
CA GLU A 144 -7.57 -0.12 15.95
C GLU A 144 -8.16 1.20 16.50
N GLN A 145 -7.38 1.96 17.27
CA GLN A 145 -7.82 3.25 17.83
C GLN A 145 -8.14 4.29 16.74
N VAL A 146 -7.54 4.14 15.55
CA VAL A 146 -7.82 4.99 14.38
C VAL A 146 -9.30 4.94 13.98
N PHE A 147 -9.99 3.81 14.16
CA PHE A 147 -11.41 3.70 13.83
C PHE A 147 -12.30 4.44 14.85
N ASN A 148 -11.87 4.53 16.11
CA ASN A 148 -12.55 5.36 17.10
C ASN A 148 -12.36 6.85 16.82
N GLU A 149 -11.15 7.26 16.40
CA GLU A 149 -10.91 8.63 15.94
C GLU A 149 -11.76 8.98 14.74
N PHE A 150 -11.93 8.06 13.79
CA PHE A 150 -12.79 8.28 12.64
C PHE A 150 -14.23 8.60 13.06
N ALA A 151 -14.79 7.83 13.99
CA ALA A 151 -16.15 8.07 14.48
C ALA A 151 -16.30 9.47 15.09
N GLN A 152 -15.29 9.93 15.84
CA GLN A 152 -15.28 11.28 16.42
C GLN A 152 -15.20 12.35 15.33
N ILE A 153 -14.25 12.22 14.40
CA ILE A 153 -14.07 13.16 13.29
C ILE A 153 -15.34 13.23 12.43
N ASN A 154 -15.96 12.09 12.11
CA ASN A 154 -17.14 12.09 11.26
C ASN A 154 -18.32 12.80 11.93
N LYS A 155 -18.49 12.63 13.24
CA LYS A 155 -19.48 13.36 14.03
C LYS A 155 -19.25 14.88 13.96
N GLU A 156 -18.01 15.34 14.09
CA GLU A 156 -17.65 16.76 13.92
C GLU A 156 -17.95 17.26 12.50
N LYS A 157 -17.85 16.38 11.50
CA LYS A 157 -18.11 16.66 10.09
C LYS A 157 -19.57 16.45 9.68
N GLN A 158 -20.49 16.31 10.65
CA GLN A 158 -21.94 16.11 10.44
C GLN A 158 -22.25 14.81 9.68
N ASP A 159 -21.53 13.73 10.00
CA ASP A 159 -21.69 12.40 9.40
C ASP A 159 -21.56 12.38 7.86
N TYR A 160 -20.81 13.34 7.31
CA TYR A 160 -20.61 13.49 5.87
C TYR A 160 -19.97 12.25 5.23
N TYR A 161 -19.06 11.58 5.94
CA TYR A 161 -18.30 10.47 5.39
C TYR A 161 -18.93 9.11 5.69
N LYS A 162 -18.94 8.25 4.67
CA LYS A 162 -19.27 6.82 4.78
C LYS A 162 -17.99 6.01 4.82
N LEU A 163 -17.78 5.27 5.90
CA LEU A 163 -16.62 4.39 6.05
C LEU A 163 -16.80 3.07 5.28
N LEU A 164 -15.78 2.74 4.50
CA LEU A 164 -15.46 1.40 4.05
C LEU A 164 -14.27 0.89 4.87
N ASN A 165 -14.36 -0.34 5.35
CA ASN A 165 -13.23 -1.05 5.90
C ASN A 165 -13.39 -2.54 5.65
N ILE A 166 -12.27 -3.25 5.66
CA ILE A 166 -12.30 -4.71 5.80
C ILE A 166 -11.86 -5.07 7.22
N PRO A 167 -12.51 -6.04 7.89
CA PRO A 167 -12.12 -6.48 9.21
C PRO A 167 -10.88 -7.37 9.09
N VAL A 168 -9.70 -6.75 9.26
CA VAL A 168 -8.40 -7.42 9.21
C VAL A 168 -7.82 -7.61 10.60
N GLN A 169 -6.85 -8.52 10.72
CA GLN A 169 -6.10 -8.67 11.96
C GLN A 169 -5.16 -7.48 12.16
N ARG A 170 -5.49 -6.63 13.14
CA ARG A 170 -4.72 -5.43 13.50
C ARG A 170 -3.68 -5.72 14.58
N ASN A 171 -2.81 -4.75 14.82
CA ASN A 171 -1.71 -4.79 15.81
C ASN A 171 -0.69 -5.92 15.56
N VAL A 172 -0.50 -6.29 14.29
CA VAL A 172 0.49 -7.29 13.88
C VAL A 172 1.83 -6.61 13.62
N VAL A 173 2.86 -6.97 14.40
CA VAL A 173 4.23 -6.52 14.21
C VAL A 173 5.06 -7.55 13.44
N PHE A 174 6.06 -7.12 12.68
CA PHE A 174 6.87 -8.04 11.86
C PHE A 174 7.49 -9.19 12.68
N GLY A 175 7.95 -8.90 13.90
CA GLY A 175 8.49 -9.91 14.80
C GLY A 175 7.48 -10.97 15.25
N SER A 176 6.17 -10.67 15.29
CA SER A 176 5.17 -11.68 15.61
C SER A 176 4.80 -12.52 14.39
N LEU A 177 4.82 -11.95 13.19
CA LEU A 177 4.53 -12.67 11.94
C LEU A 177 5.44 -13.88 11.74
N ILE A 178 6.73 -13.77 12.03
CA ILE A 178 7.69 -14.88 11.80
C ILE A 178 7.39 -16.12 12.66
N HIS A 179 6.72 -15.94 13.81
CA HIS A 179 6.39 -17.00 14.76
C HIS A 179 4.95 -17.53 14.61
N MET A 180 4.15 -16.95 13.72
CA MET A 180 2.78 -17.40 13.47
C MET A 180 2.74 -18.69 12.65
N LYS A 181 1.65 -19.47 12.84
CA LYS A 181 1.36 -20.63 11.98
C LYS A 181 1.19 -20.18 10.53
N SER A 182 1.56 -21.05 9.59
CA SER A 182 1.59 -20.66 8.18
C SER A 182 0.25 -20.21 7.61
N GLU A 183 -0.84 -20.83 8.06
CA GLU A 183 -2.21 -20.45 7.69
C GLU A 183 -2.57 -19.04 8.17
N GLN A 184 -2.19 -18.69 9.41
CA GLN A 184 -2.41 -17.35 9.96
C GLN A 184 -1.61 -16.31 9.18
N ARG A 185 -0.33 -16.59 8.87
CA ARG A 185 0.49 -15.71 8.02
C ARG A 185 -0.13 -15.53 6.64
N ARG A 186 -0.60 -16.62 6.02
CA ARG A 186 -1.25 -16.57 4.70
C ARG A 186 -2.50 -15.69 4.74
N LYS A 187 -3.34 -15.84 5.77
CA LYS A 187 -4.52 -15.00 5.98
C LYS A 187 -4.14 -13.52 6.06
N ILE A 188 -3.18 -13.16 6.91
CA ILE A 188 -2.73 -11.77 7.08
C ILE A 188 -2.15 -11.20 5.77
N ILE A 189 -1.38 -11.99 5.02
CA ILE A 189 -0.87 -11.56 3.71
C ILE A 189 -2.02 -11.28 2.74
N LEU A 190 -3.04 -12.15 2.68
CA LEU A 190 -4.21 -11.93 1.83
C LEU A 190 -5.03 -10.70 2.24
N GLU A 191 -5.13 -10.43 3.53
CA GLU A 191 -5.71 -9.19 4.07
C GLU A 191 -4.93 -7.96 3.57
N PHE A 192 -3.59 -7.95 3.71
CA PHE A 192 -2.75 -6.88 3.16
C PHE A 192 -2.90 -6.75 1.64
N LEU A 193 -2.94 -7.84 0.88
CA LEU A 193 -3.13 -7.75 -0.58
C LEU A 193 -4.51 -7.21 -0.97
N SER A 194 -5.52 -7.42 -0.13
CA SER A 194 -6.85 -6.83 -0.29
C SER A 194 -6.82 -5.33 -0.02
N ASP A 195 -6.19 -4.90 1.07
CA ASP A 195 -6.01 -3.48 1.40
C ASP A 195 -5.25 -2.75 0.28
N LEU A 196 -4.12 -3.32 -0.18
CA LEU A 196 -3.32 -2.75 -1.26
C LEU A 196 -4.14 -2.57 -2.55
N PHE A 197 -4.96 -3.57 -2.90
CA PHE A 197 -5.81 -3.49 -4.08
C PHE A 197 -6.82 -2.35 -3.96
N ILE A 198 -7.47 -2.19 -2.81
CA ILE A 198 -8.42 -1.11 -2.56
C ILE A 198 -7.70 0.24 -2.61
N GLU A 199 -6.60 0.42 -1.88
CA GLU A 199 -5.89 1.71 -1.83
C GLU A 199 -5.30 2.14 -3.17
N ALA A 200 -4.78 1.19 -3.96
CA ALA A 200 -4.24 1.47 -5.29
C ALA A 200 -5.31 1.91 -6.28
N ASN A 201 -6.56 1.44 -6.13
CA ASN A 201 -7.65 1.80 -7.03
C ASN A 201 -8.35 3.11 -6.64
N ALA A 202 -8.19 3.60 -5.40
CA ALA A 202 -8.84 4.81 -4.91
C ALA A 202 -8.62 6.04 -5.80
N ASP A 203 -9.56 6.99 -5.79
CA ASP A 203 -9.44 8.24 -6.55
C ASP A 203 -8.40 9.15 -5.92
N LEU A 204 -8.46 9.28 -4.60
CA LEU A 204 -7.49 10.00 -3.78
C LEU A 204 -6.82 9.05 -2.78
N HIS A 205 -5.55 9.27 -2.49
CA HIS A 205 -4.83 8.54 -1.44
C HIS A 205 -4.15 9.51 -0.49
N VAL A 206 -4.21 9.17 0.80
CA VAL A 206 -3.72 9.96 1.91
C VAL A 206 -2.90 9.06 2.82
N GLY A 207 -1.71 9.49 3.20
CA GLY A 207 -0.86 8.76 4.13
C GLY A 207 0.48 9.44 4.36
N THR A 208 1.47 8.71 4.86
CA THR A 208 2.84 9.20 5.07
C THR A 208 3.80 8.52 4.13
N LEU A 209 4.45 9.24 3.22
CA LEU A 209 5.42 8.68 2.27
C LEU A 209 6.70 8.14 2.96
N THR A 210 6.90 8.42 4.25
CA THR A 210 7.90 7.72 5.08
C THR A 210 7.56 6.24 5.33
N SER A 211 6.31 5.83 5.14
CA SER A 211 5.88 4.43 5.18
C SER A 211 6.18 3.70 3.87
N ASN A 212 6.75 2.49 3.96
CA ASN A 212 6.93 1.60 2.80
C ASN A 212 5.58 1.27 2.14
N TRP A 213 4.52 1.15 2.94
CA TRP A 213 3.18 0.87 2.46
C TRP A 213 2.67 1.99 1.53
N CYS A 214 2.69 3.23 2.01
CA CYS A 214 2.27 4.39 1.22
C CYS A 214 3.08 4.55 -0.05
N ARG A 215 4.39 4.31 -0.01
CA ARG A 215 5.23 4.34 -1.22
C ARG A 215 4.82 3.26 -2.21
N LEU A 216 4.60 2.04 -1.75
CA LEU A 216 4.12 0.95 -2.62
C LEU A 216 2.78 1.32 -3.28
N VAL A 217 1.82 1.85 -2.50
CA VAL A 217 0.53 2.27 -3.03
C VAL A 217 0.67 3.40 -4.05
N ASP A 218 1.46 4.43 -3.76
CA ASP A 218 1.72 5.55 -4.67
C ASP A 218 2.29 5.07 -6.01
N GLU A 219 3.21 4.11 -5.95
CA GLU A 219 3.80 3.52 -7.15
C GLU A 219 2.81 2.68 -7.96
N MET A 220 1.99 1.88 -7.30
CA MET A 220 0.93 1.13 -7.98
C MET A 220 -0.08 2.07 -8.64
N ARG A 221 -0.47 3.15 -7.96
CA ARG A 221 -1.35 4.21 -8.50
C ARG A 221 -0.76 4.85 -9.76
N LEU A 222 0.55 5.12 -9.79
CA LEU A 222 1.24 5.65 -10.96
C LEU A 222 1.14 4.72 -12.19
N VAL A 223 1.24 3.40 -11.98
CA VAL A 223 1.07 2.44 -13.09
C VAL A 223 -0.37 2.37 -13.57
N LEU A 224 -1.33 2.53 -12.67
CA LEU A 224 -2.76 2.62 -13.00
C LEU A 224 -3.15 3.96 -13.65
N GLY A 225 -2.18 4.83 -13.95
CA GLY A 225 -2.41 6.11 -14.63
C GLY A 225 -3.04 7.18 -13.74
N LYS A 226 -3.06 6.98 -12.41
CA LYS A 226 -3.57 7.98 -11.47
C LYS A 226 -2.56 9.13 -11.38
N THR A 227 -2.98 10.33 -11.75
CA THR A 227 -2.14 11.53 -11.81
C THR A 227 -2.36 12.48 -10.63
N ILE A 228 -3.40 12.27 -9.84
CA ILE A 228 -3.75 13.15 -8.72
C ILE A 228 -2.72 12.96 -7.59
N PRO A 229 -2.17 14.06 -7.03
CA PRO A 229 -1.13 14.01 -6.01
C PRO A 229 -1.55 13.24 -4.76
N PHE A 230 -0.59 12.50 -4.20
CA PHE A 230 -0.68 11.86 -2.90
C PHE A 230 -0.73 12.91 -1.77
N TYR A 231 -1.77 12.89 -0.93
CA TYR A 231 -1.85 13.78 0.23
C TYR A 231 -0.99 13.23 1.37
N THR A 232 0.03 14.00 1.78
CA THR A 232 0.97 13.59 2.82
C THR A 232 1.27 14.76 3.75
N PRO A 233 1.22 14.59 5.08
CA PRO A 233 1.55 15.66 6.03
C PRO A 233 2.95 16.27 5.81
N GLU A 234 3.89 15.46 5.34
CA GLU A 234 5.26 15.84 5.01
C GLU A 234 5.32 16.95 3.93
N ASN A 235 4.38 16.97 2.97
CA ASN A 235 4.34 17.99 1.92
C ASN A 235 3.83 19.33 2.45
N LYS A 236 2.90 19.33 3.42
CA LYS A 236 2.41 20.55 4.05
C LYS A 236 3.53 21.26 4.82
N LEU A 237 4.37 20.49 5.53
CA LEU A 237 5.55 21.01 6.24
C LEU A 237 6.57 21.64 5.30
N LEU A 238 6.82 21.05 4.12
CA LEU A 238 7.75 21.61 3.12
C LEU A 238 7.21 22.90 2.49
N MET A 239 5.91 22.98 2.23
CA MET A 239 5.27 24.18 1.67
C MET A 239 5.19 25.32 2.69
N ASP A 240 4.86 25.02 3.96
CA ASP A 240 4.82 26.02 5.04
C ASP A 240 6.22 26.53 5.40
N TRP A 241 7.27 25.71 5.28
CA TRP A 241 8.65 26.15 5.45
C TRP A 241 9.10 27.13 4.36
N ARG A 242 8.72 26.88 3.09
CA ARG A 242 9.03 27.79 1.97
C ARG A 242 8.29 29.13 2.05
N ARG A 243 7.13 29.18 2.70
CA ARG A 243 6.36 30.42 2.93
C ARG A 243 6.88 31.27 4.10
N ARG A 244 7.79 30.73 4.92
CA ARG A 244 8.43 31.42 6.05
C ARG A 244 9.82 31.98 5.72
N LYS A 245 10.25 31.87 4.48
CA LYS A 245 11.40 32.57 3.91
C LYS A 245 10.92 33.63 2.93
#